data_AF-A0AAU8MBI1-F1
#
_entry.id   AF-A0AAU8MBI1-F1
#
_cell.length_a   1.000
_cell.length_b   1.000
_cell.length_c   1.000
_cell.angle_alpha   90.00
_cell.angle_beta   90.00
_cell.angle_gamma   90.00
#
_symmetry.space_group_name_H-M   'P 1'
#
loop_
_entity.id
_entity.type
_entity.pdbx_description
1 polymer ?
#
loop_
_entity_poly.entity_id
_entity_poly.type
_entity_poly.pdbx_seq_one_letter_code
_entity_poly.pdbx_strand_id
1 'polypeptide(L)'
;MPSVLAGMTLLVLGESHMSLADHLMEPLHDNLTRQGAIVHSIGACGASAGDWLITKKVDCGAEQKGNGNIVIKGRDATTTPIGELIAADKPDLVVIVIGDTMASYDKPSFPKAWAWQSVTGLTKAIAATGTKCAWVGPAWGKVGGMYQKNDARTQLMSQFLASNVAPCTYIDSLSFSKPGQWITTDGQHFTVAGYKSWGTAIGDALGKLPVTRVSAAGAKQ
;
A
#
# COMPACT_ATOMS: atom_id res chain seq x y z
N MET A 1 15.12 17.70 12.95
CA MET A 1 15.27 16.30 13.36
C MET A 1 15.22 15.45 12.10
N PRO A 2 16.15 14.50 11.89
CA PRO A 2 16.07 13.56 10.77
C PRO A 2 14.72 12.80 10.81
N SER A 3 14.17 12.45 9.65
CA SER A 3 12.98 11.59 9.60
C SER A 3 13.31 10.25 10.27
N VAL A 4 12.32 9.64 10.92
CA VAL A 4 12.44 8.28 11.49
C VAL A 4 12.77 7.23 10.41
N LEU A 5 12.52 7.56 9.14
CA LEU A 5 12.74 6.70 7.99
C LEU A 5 14.18 6.76 7.44
N ALA A 6 15.01 7.71 7.90
CA ALA A 6 16.37 7.88 7.40
C ALA A 6 17.21 6.61 7.65
N GLY A 7 17.85 6.09 6.59
CA GLY A 7 18.67 4.88 6.63
C GLY A 7 17.89 3.57 6.74
N MET A 8 16.55 3.61 6.69
CA MET A 8 15.71 2.42 6.71
C MET A 8 15.53 1.82 5.31
N THR A 9 15.43 0.49 5.22
CA THR A 9 15.00 -0.20 4.00
C THR A 9 13.50 -0.46 4.05
N LEU A 10 12.76 -0.02 3.03
CA LEU A 10 11.31 -0.13 2.94
C LEU A 10 10.91 -1.00 1.75
N LEU A 11 10.04 -1.98 1.97
CA LEU A 11 9.33 -2.70 0.92
C LEU A 11 7.89 -2.19 0.85
N VAL A 12 7.50 -1.57 -0.25
CA VAL A 12 6.18 -0.98 -0.45
C VAL A 12 5.41 -1.82 -1.46
N LEU A 13 4.27 -2.37 -1.06
CA LEU A 13 3.39 -3.18 -1.91
C LEU A 13 2.08 -2.45 -2.14
N GLY A 14 1.59 -2.46 -3.36
CA GLY A 14 0.29 -1.89 -3.68
C GLY A 14 -0.43 -2.61 -4.80
N GLU A 15 -1.67 -2.20 -4.98
CA GLU A 15 -2.53 -2.66 -6.06
C GLU A 15 -2.40 -1.77 -7.31
N SER A 16 -3.49 -1.56 -8.05
CA SER A 16 -3.50 -0.78 -9.30
C SER A 16 -3.02 0.67 -9.13
N HIS A 17 -3.21 1.28 -7.96
CA HIS A 17 -2.67 2.60 -7.64
C HIS A 17 -1.15 2.68 -7.72
N MET A 18 -0.42 1.57 -7.69
CA MET A 18 1.05 1.53 -7.76
C MET A 18 1.57 0.90 -9.05
N SER A 19 0.73 0.59 -10.03
CA SER A 19 1.10 -0.34 -11.11
C SER A 19 1.40 0.31 -12.46
N LEU A 20 1.27 1.63 -12.58
CA LEU A 20 1.39 2.38 -13.82
C LEU A 20 2.26 3.63 -13.61
N ALA A 21 2.77 4.20 -14.71
CA ALA A 21 3.42 5.51 -14.69
C ALA A 21 2.43 6.59 -14.25
N ASP A 22 2.94 7.67 -13.66
CA ASP A 22 2.17 8.82 -13.16
C ASP A 22 1.14 8.46 -12.06
N HIS A 23 1.28 7.28 -11.45
CA HIS A 23 0.44 6.81 -10.34
C HIS A 23 1.13 6.97 -8.99
N LEU A 24 0.64 6.32 -7.92
CA LEU A 24 1.14 6.48 -6.55
C LEU A 24 2.59 6.04 -6.37
N MET A 25 3.07 5.06 -7.16
CA MET A 25 4.40 4.49 -7.00
C MET A 25 5.47 5.57 -6.97
N GLU A 26 5.57 6.39 -8.02
CA GLU A 26 6.59 7.43 -8.15
C GLU A 26 6.55 8.47 -7.02
N PRO A 27 5.44 9.20 -6.77
CA PRO A 27 5.41 10.23 -5.72
C PRO A 27 5.58 9.67 -4.31
N LEU A 28 5.12 8.43 -4.04
CA LEU A 28 5.36 7.79 -2.74
C LEU A 28 6.82 7.37 -2.60
N HIS A 29 7.37 6.71 -3.61
CA HIS A 29 8.76 6.27 -3.65
C HIS A 29 9.71 7.45 -3.48
N ASP A 30 9.52 8.52 -4.27
CA ASP A 30 10.32 9.74 -4.20
C ASP A 30 10.22 10.44 -2.85
N ASN A 31 9.02 10.47 -2.25
CA ASN A 31 8.84 11.07 -0.93
C ASN A 31 9.61 10.29 0.13
N LEU A 32 9.48 8.96 0.16
CA LEU A 32 10.17 8.09 1.11
C LEU A 32 11.70 8.16 0.93
N THR A 33 12.19 8.11 -0.31
CA THR A 33 13.61 8.25 -0.62
C THR A 33 14.15 9.62 -0.17
N ARG A 34 13.39 10.71 -0.36
CA ARG A 34 13.78 12.05 0.13
C ARG A 34 13.84 12.14 1.65
N GLN A 35 13.06 11.32 2.36
CA GLN A 35 13.16 11.17 3.81
C GLN A 35 14.36 10.32 4.25
N GLY A 36 15.16 9.80 3.30
CA GLY A 36 16.39 9.06 3.54
C GLY A 36 16.20 7.54 3.58
N ALA A 37 15.03 7.01 3.22
CA ALA A 37 14.81 5.58 3.10
C ALA A 37 15.42 4.99 1.82
N ILE A 38 15.77 3.71 1.85
CA ILE A 38 16.07 2.88 0.68
C ILE A 38 14.80 2.12 0.34
N VAL A 39 14.18 2.43 -0.80
CA VAL A 39 12.82 1.97 -1.08
C VAL A 39 12.81 0.93 -2.20
N HIS A 40 12.04 -0.13 -2.04
CA HIS A 40 11.62 -1.01 -3.11
C HIS A 40 10.08 -0.99 -3.17
N SER A 41 9.52 -0.53 -4.28
CA SER A 41 8.08 -0.43 -4.50
C SER A 41 7.63 -1.41 -5.57
N ILE A 42 6.53 -2.12 -5.33
CA ILE A 42 5.94 -3.08 -6.26
C ILE A 42 4.42 -2.84 -6.33
N GLY A 43 3.91 -2.64 -7.54
CA GLY A 43 2.48 -2.56 -7.82
C GLY A 43 2.00 -3.79 -8.58
N ALA A 44 0.84 -4.32 -8.19
CA ALA A 44 0.18 -5.43 -8.87
C ALA A 44 -1.34 -5.17 -8.98
N CYS A 45 -1.82 -4.83 -10.18
CA CYS A 45 -3.22 -4.49 -10.43
C CYS A 45 -4.18 -5.61 -10.00
N GLY A 46 -5.19 -5.26 -9.20
CA GLY A 46 -6.19 -6.23 -8.73
C GLY A 46 -5.66 -7.26 -7.74
N ALA A 47 -4.42 -7.12 -7.25
CA ALA A 47 -3.90 -8.00 -6.23
C ALA A 47 -4.57 -7.70 -4.88
N SER A 48 -5.23 -8.70 -4.32
CA SER A 48 -5.68 -8.69 -2.93
C SER A 48 -4.51 -8.98 -1.99
N ALA A 49 -4.73 -8.81 -0.67
CA ALA A 49 -3.72 -9.17 0.32
C ALA A 49 -3.28 -10.64 0.25
N GLY A 50 -4.22 -11.56 -0.02
CA GLY A 50 -3.94 -12.98 -0.12
C GLY A 50 -3.10 -13.36 -1.34
N ASP A 51 -3.13 -12.54 -2.40
CA ASP A 51 -2.37 -12.79 -3.62
C ASP A 51 -0.85 -12.58 -3.42
N TRP A 52 -0.45 -11.89 -2.35
CA TRP A 52 0.96 -11.74 -1.94
C TRP A 52 1.48 -12.93 -1.12
N LEU A 53 0.70 -14.01 -0.98
CA LEU A 53 1.13 -15.27 -0.36
C LEU A 53 1.59 -16.30 -1.40
N ILE A 54 1.33 -16.04 -2.68
CA ILE A 54 1.59 -16.94 -3.80
C ILE A 54 2.14 -16.13 -4.98
N THR A 55 2.69 -16.83 -5.97
CA THR A 55 2.97 -16.23 -7.27
C THR A 55 1.70 -16.26 -8.12
N LYS A 56 1.18 -15.07 -8.47
CA LYS A 56 -0.03 -14.92 -9.28
C LYS A 56 0.18 -13.90 -10.38
N LYS A 57 -0.20 -14.23 -11.61
CA LYS A 57 -0.23 -13.29 -12.73
C LYS A 57 -1.35 -12.26 -12.53
N VAL A 58 -1.06 -10.99 -12.84
CA VAL A 58 -1.99 -9.86 -12.70
C VAL A 58 -2.13 -9.07 -13.99
N ASP A 59 -3.13 -8.19 -14.06
CA ASP A 59 -3.49 -7.47 -15.29
C ASP A 59 -2.48 -6.37 -15.67
N CYS A 60 -1.82 -5.80 -14.67
CA CYS A 60 -0.73 -4.84 -14.82
C CYS A 60 0.14 -4.81 -13.56
N GLY A 61 1.36 -4.28 -13.69
CA GLY A 61 2.23 -4.05 -12.55
C GLY A 61 3.44 -3.21 -12.92
N ALA A 62 4.09 -2.69 -11.89
CA ALA A 62 5.31 -1.92 -11.99
C ALA A 62 6.22 -2.21 -10.79
N GLU A 63 7.50 -1.90 -10.94
CA GLU A 63 8.49 -2.04 -9.89
C GLU A 63 9.48 -0.87 -9.94
N GLN A 64 9.87 -0.36 -8.78
CA GLN A 64 10.93 0.64 -8.65
C GLN A 64 11.81 0.31 -7.44
N LYS A 65 13.12 0.22 -7.65
CA LYS A 65 14.08 -0.20 -6.62
C LYS A 65 15.21 0.82 -6.46
N GLY A 66 15.42 1.27 -5.22
CA GLY A 66 16.38 2.31 -4.88
C GLY A 66 16.20 3.55 -5.75
N ASN A 67 17.30 4.16 -6.19
CA ASN A 67 17.25 5.32 -7.10
C ASN A 67 17.07 4.92 -8.58
N GLY A 68 16.62 3.69 -8.86
CA GLY A 68 16.37 3.21 -10.22
C GLY A 68 15.10 3.82 -10.82
N ASN A 69 15.00 3.73 -12.14
CA ASN A 69 13.79 4.11 -12.86
C ASN A 69 12.66 3.10 -12.58
N ILE A 70 11.42 3.57 -12.64
CA ILE A 70 10.25 2.70 -12.66
C ILE A 70 10.29 1.77 -13.88
N VAL A 71 10.03 0.48 -13.65
CA VAL A 71 9.92 -0.55 -14.67
C VAL A 71 8.45 -0.94 -14.77
N ILE A 72 7.80 -0.56 -15.86
CA ILE A 72 6.42 -0.98 -16.15
C ILE A 72 6.46 -2.40 -16.72
N LYS A 73 5.90 -3.35 -15.96
CA LYS A 73 5.84 -4.77 -16.35
C LYS A 73 4.62 -5.08 -17.22
N GLY A 74 3.59 -4.22 -17.18
CA GLY A 74 2.33 -4.49 -17.88
C GLY A 74 1.77 -5.86 -17.49
N ARG A 75 1.27 -6.62 -18.48
CA ARG A 75 0.65 -7.95 -18.26
C ARG A 75 1.64 -9.07 -17.91
N ASP A 76 2.94 -8.82 -17.93
CA ASP A 76 3.94 -9.78 -17.46
C ASP A 76 4.16 -9.71 -15.95
N ALA A 77 3.47 -8.80 -15.27
CA ALA A 77 3.52 -8.67 -13.83
C ALA A 77 2.96 -9.91 -13.12
N THR A 78 3.66 -10.31 -12.05
CA THR A 78 3.21 -11.29 -11.08
C THR A 78 3.38 -10.75 -9.67
N THR A 79 2.55 -11.20 -8.73
CA THR A 79 2.89 -11.11 -7.31
C THR A 79 4.05 -12.06 -6.99
N THR A 80 4.76 -11.78 -5.92
CA THR A 80 5.79 -12.66 -5.33
C THR A 80 5.41 -12.91 -3.89
N PRO A 81 5.53 -14.15 -3.37
CA PRO A 81 5.26 -14.43 -1.96
C PRO A 81 6.04 -13.50 -1.03
N ILE A 82 5.35 -12.90 -0.06
CA ILE A 82 5.91 -11.86 0.79
C ILE A 82 7.16 -12.31 1.57
N GLY A 83 7.22 -13.60 1.95
CA GLY A 83 8.38 -14.16 2.62
C GLY A 83 9.63 -14.12 1.75
N GLU A 84 9.49 -14.32 0.44
CA GLU A 84 10.60 -14.28 -0.52
C GLU A 84 11.08 -12.84 -0.73
N LEU A 85 10.15 -11.88 -0.86
CA LEU A 85 10.49 -10.46 -0.97
C LEU A 85 11.22 -9.96 0.28
N ILE A 86 10.72 -10.29 1.47
CA ILE A 86 11.37 -9.93 2.73
C ILE A 86 12.75 -10.58 2.85
N ALA A 87 12.91 -11.85 2.46
CA ALA A 87 14.19 -12.53 2.50
C ALA A 87 15.22 -11.90 1.54
N ALA A 88 14.78 -11.48 0.37
CA ALA A 88 15.62 -10.85 -0.65
C ALA A 88 16.03 -9.43 -0.26
N ASP A 89 15.08 -8.59 0.16
CA ASP A 89 15.31 -7.17 0.38
C ASP A 89 15.71 -6.82 1.82
N LYS A 90 15.41 -7.70 2.78
CA LYS A 90 15.61 -7.48 4.22
C LYS A 90 15.11 -6.11 4.69
N PRO A 91 13.84 -5.74 4.40
CA PRO A 91 13.32 -4.44 4.77
C PRO A 91 13.22 -4.31 6.30
N ASP A 92 13.45 -3.11 6.82
CA ASP A 92 13.09 -2.76 8.21
C ASP A 92 11.56 -2.67 8.36
N LEU A 93 10.88 -2.20 7.30
CA LEU A 93 9.42 -1.99 7.26
C LEU A 93 8.81 -2.45 5.93
N VAL A 94 7.72 -3.23 6.01
CA VAL A 94 6.81 -3.46 4.89
C VAL A 94 5.65 -2.47 4.94
N VAL A 95 5.46 -1.68 3.90
CA VAL A 95 4.33 -0.75 3.74
C VAL A 95 3.33 -1.37 2.75
N ILE A 96 2.08 -1.50 3.16
CA ILE A 96 1.03 -2.14 2.36
C ILE A 96 -0.01 -1.08 2.00
N VAL A 97 -0.24 -0.85 0.71
CA VAL A 97 -1.24 0.05 0.16
C VAL A 97 -2.27 -0.77 -0.63
N ILE A 98 -3.06 -1.55 0.10
CA ILE A 98 -4.05 -2.46 -0.46
C ILE A 98 -5.36 -2.34 0.32
N GLY A 99 -6.45 -2.10 -0.39
CA GLY A 99 -7.78 -2.11 0.23
C GLY A 99 -8.92 -2.04 -0.78
N ASP A 100 -8.72 -1.41 -1.93
CA ASP A 100 -9.80 -1.17 -2.88
C ASP A 100 -10.24 -2.43 -3.62
N THR A 101 -9.30 -3.26 -4.07
CA THR A 101 -9.61 -4.60 -4.59
C THR A 101 -10.43 -5.41 -3.58
N MET A 102 -10.05 -5.36 -2.31
CA MET A 102 -10.71 -6.13 -1.25
C MET A 102 -12.06 -5.55 -0.83
N ALA A 103 -12.28 -4.24 -1.02
CA ALA A 103 -13.55 -3.60 -0.75
C ALA A 103 -14.67 -4.13 -1.66
N SER A 104 -14.29 -4.65 -2.84
CA SER A 104 -15.19 -5.28 -3.83
C SER A 104 -16.42 -4.42 -4.08
N TYR A 105 -16.17 -3.16 -4.45
CA TYR A 105 -17.17 -2.11 -4.56
C TYR A 105 -18.32 -2.44 -5.53
N ASP A 106 -18.05 -3.26 -6.53
CA ASP A 106 -19.02 -3.74 -7.52
C ASP A 106 -19.95 -4.85 -6.98
N LYS A 107 -19.68 -5.38 -5.79
CA LYS A 107 -20.47 -6.46 -5.18
C LYS A 107 -21.52 -5.91 -4.22
N PRO A 108 -22.74 -6.51 -4.19
CA PRO A 108 -23.82 -6.05 -3.32
C PRO A 108 -23.45 -6.15 -1.83
N SER A 109 -22.66 -7.15 -1.44
CA SER A 109 -22.20 -7.36 -0.07
C SER A 109 -20.68 -7.31 0.04
N PHE A 110 -20.18 -6.98 1.23
CA PHE A 110 -18.75 -7.02 1.52
C PHE A 110 -18.34 -8.47 1.80
N PRO A 111 -17.37 -9.04 1.04
CA PRO A 111 -16.90 -10.41 1.26
C PRO A 111 -16.00 -10.51 2.51
N LYS A 112 -16.57 -10.23 3.68
CA LYS A 112 -15.86 -10.07 4.96
C LYS A 112 -14.94 -11.24 5.32
N ALA A 113 -15.42 -12.47 5.13
CA ALA A 113 -14.65 -13.67 5.47
C ALA A 113 -13.40 -13.81 4.60
N TRP A 114 -13.54 -13.60 3.29
CA TRP A 114 -12.41 -13.65 2.35
C TRP A 114 -11.42 -12.50 2.58
N ALA A 115 -11.92 -11.28 2.79
CA ALA A 115 -11.07 -10.14 3.12
C ALA A 115 -10.30 -10.39 4.42
N TRP A 116 -10.94 -11.00 5.44
CA TRP A 116 -10.31 -11.34 6.71
C TRP A 116 -9.22 -12.40 6.56
N GLN A 117 -9.49 -13.46 5.81
CA GLN A 117 -8.49 -14.50 5.52
C GLN A 117 -7.29 -13.93 4.77
N SER A 118 -7.54 -13.06 3.79
CA SER A 118 -6.50 -12.41 2.99
C SER A 118 -5.62 -11.49 3.83
N VAL A 119 -6.21 -10.60 4.62
CA VAL A 119 -5.48 -9.69 5.53
C VAL A 119 -4.71 -10.50 6.57
N THR A 120 -5.38 -11.41 7.28
CA THR A 120 -4.77 -12.21 8.35
C THR A 120 -3.64 -13.09 7.83
N GLY A 121 -3.79 -13.68 6.65
CA GLY A 121 -2.75 -14.47 6.02
C GLY A 121 -1.50 -13.64 5.74
N LEU A 122 -1.66 -12.47 5.10
CA LEU A 122 -0.55 -11.58 4.79
C LEU A 122 0.15 -11.05 6.05
N THR A 123 -0.61 -10.57 7.04
CA THR A 123 0.00 -9.99 8.25
C THR A 123 0.69 -11.04 9.10
N LYS A 124 0.18 -12.28 9.16
CA LYS A 124 0.87 -13.41 9.80
C LYS A 124 2.15 -13.80 9.07
N ALA A 125 2.12 -13.84 7.74
CA ALA A 125 3.30 -14.17 6.94
C ALA A 125 4.43 -13.15 7.15
N ILE A 126 4.10 -11.85 7.21
CA ILE A 126 5.08 -10.80 7.54
C ILE A 126 5.57 -10.97 8.98
N ALA A 127 4.66 -11.13 9.95
CA ALA A 127 5.03 -11.27 11.36
C ALA A 127 5.95 -12.46 11.63
N ALA A 128 5.78 -13.57 10.90
CA ALA A 128 6.64 -14.75 11.00
C ALA A 128 8.10 -14.48 10.63
N THR A 129 8.38 -13.41 9.88
CA THR A 129 9.75 -12.97 9.54
C THR A 129 10.37 -12.07 10.61
N GLY A 130 9.59 -11.60 11.59
CA GLY A 130 10.00 -10.57 12.55
C GLY A 130 9.98 -9.13 12.00
N THR A 131 9.72 -8.95 10.70
CA THR A 131 9.66 -7.63 10.05
C THR A 131 8.44 -6.84 10.50
N LYS A 132 8.59 -5.52 10.68
CA LYS A 132 7.47 -4.63 10.99
C LYS A 132 6.66 -4.32 9.75
N CYS A 133 5.38 -3.96 9.93
CA CYS A 133 4.54 -3.53 8.83
C CYS A 133 3.65 -2.35 9.19
N ALA A 134 3.35 -1.54 8.18
CA ALA A 134 2.34 -0.49 8.21
C ALA A 134 1.34 -0.73 7.07
N TRP A 135 0.05 -0.56 7.34
CA TRP A 135 -1.01 -0.78 6.38
C TRP A 135 -1.78 0.52 6.14
N VAL A 136 -1.69 1.05 4.93
CA VAL A 136 -2.42 2.22 4.47
C VAL A 136 -3.81 1.78 3.99
N GLY A 137 -4.85 2.33 4.60
CA GLY A 137 -6.23 2.09 4.20
C GLY A 137 -6.57 2.64 2.80
N PRO A 138 -7.78 2.32 2.28
CA PRO A 138 -8.23 2.90 1.02
C PRO A 138 -8.33 4.43 1.14
N ALA A 139 -8.10 5.14 0.04
CA ALA A 139 -8.38 6.57 -0.03
C ALA A 139 -9.83 6.83 -0.46
N TRP A 140 -10.31 8.06 -0.32
CA TRP A 140 -11.57 8.47 -0.95
C TRP A 140 -11.49 8.36 -2.48
N GLY A 141 -12.66 8.28 -3.12
CA GLY A 141 -12.77 8.34 -4.58
C GLY A 141 -13.93 9.21 -5.00
N LYS A 142 -14.37 9.05 -6.24
CA LYS A 142 -15.64 9.59 -6.72
C LYS A 142 -16.68 8.48 -6.67
N VAL A 143 -17.84 8.78 -6.09
CA VAL A 143 -18.96 7.83 -6.01
C VAL A 143 -19.38 7.36 -7.40
N GLY A 144 -19.54 6.05 -7.58
CA GLY A 144 -19.84 5.39 -8.85
C GLY A 144 -18.59 5.16 -9.71
N GLY A 145 -18.66 5.55 -10.98
CA GLY A 145 -17.58 5.33 -11.94
C GLY A 145 -17.46 3.87 -12.39
N MET A 146 -16.34 3.55 -13.04
CA MET A 146 -16.08 2.21 -13.57
C MET A 146 -16.02 1.16 -12.47
N TYR A 147 -15.47 1.52 -11.30
CA TYR A 147 -15.23 0.62 -10.18
C TYR A 147 -16.37 0.61 -9.14
N GLN A 148 -17.45 1.36 -9.36
CA GLN A 148 -18.60 1.44 -8.44
C GLN A 148 -18.24 1.85 -7.00
N LYS A 149 -17.10 2.55 -6.84
CA LYS A 149 -16.61 2.98 -5.52
C LYS A 149 -17.65 3.87 -4.84
N ASN A 150 -17.83 3.71 -3.55
CA ASN A 150 -18.78 4.51 -2.77
C ASN A 150 -18.28 4.73 -1.35
N ASP A 151 -18.74 5.81 -0.73
CA ASP A 151 -18.21 6.27 0.56
C ASP A 151 -18.50 5.28 1.69
N ALA A 152 -19.71 4.71 1.74
CA ALA A 152 -20.10 3.75 2.77
C ALA A 152 -19.22 2.49 2.76
N ARG A 153 -18.97 1.91 1.57
CA ARG A 153 -18.08 0.75 1.45
C ARG A 153 -16.62 1.11 1.71
N THR A 154 -16.19 2.32 1.31
CA THR A 154 -14.83 2.81 1.56
C THR A 154 -14.57 2.94 3.06
N GLN A 155 -15.50 3.54 3.81
CA GLN A 155 -15.45 3.64 5.27
C GLN A 155 -15.47 2.26 5.93
N LEU A 156 -16.36 1.37 5.48
CA LEU A 156 -16.45 0.01 5.99
C LEU A 156 -15.11 -0.72 5.82
N MET A 157 -14.48 -0.61 4.65
CA MET A 157 -13.19 -1.24 4.39
C MET A 157 -12.07 -0.63 5.24
N SER A 158 -12.04 0.69 5.41
CA SER A 158 -11.08 1.36 6.32
C SER A 158 -11.21 0.84 7.76
N GLN A 159 -12.42 0.83 8.32
CA GLN A 159 -12.69 0.32 9.68
C GLN A 159 -12.38 -1.17 9.83
N PHE A 160 -12.68 -1.95 8.79
CA PHE A 160 -12.34 -3.36 8.73
C PHE A 160 -10.82 -3.56 8.82
N LEU A 161 -10.03 -2.83 8.02
CA LEU A 161 -8.57 -2.91 8.08
C LEU A 161 -8.05 -2.47 9.45
N ALA A 162 -8.52 -1.33 9.98
CA ALA A 162 -8.13 -0.82 11.29
C ALA A 162 -8.25 -1.87 12.40
N SER A 163 -9.25 -2.74 12.30
CA SER A 163 -9.53 -3.79 13.28
C SER A 163 -8.80 -5.12 13.04
N ASN A 164 -8.23 -5.33 11.85
CA ASN A 164 -7.77 -6.68 11.44
C ASN A 164 -6.32 -6.74 10.90
N VAL A 165 -5.62 -5.61 10.74
CA VAL A 165 -4.25 -5.61 10.22
C VAL A 165 -3.18 -5.86 11.28
N ALA A 166 -3.53 -6.00 12.56
CA ALA A 166 -2.55 -6.32 13.60
C ALA A 166 -1.78 -7.62 13.23
N PRO A 167 -0.44 -7.66 13.43
CA PRO A 167 0.38 -6.71 14.18
C PRO A 167 0.87 -5.49 13.39
N CYS A 168 0.47 -5.31 12.12
CA CYS A 168 0.79 -4.11 11.37
C CYS A 168 0.15 -2.87 12.00
N THR A 169 0.82 -1.73 11.84
CA THR A 169 0.27 -0.43 12.24
C THR A 169 -0.67 0.07 11.16
N TYR A 170 -1.93 0.31 11.50
CA TYR A 170 -2.89 0.88 10.55
C TYR A 170 -2.67 2.39 10.36
N ILE A 171 -2.77 2.84 9.11
CA ILE A 171 -2.75 4.24 8.70
C ILE A 171 -4.07 4.55 7.99
N ASP A 172 -4.88 5.41 8.59
CA ASP A 172 -6.17 5.81 8.03
C ASP A 172 -6.01 6.85 6.92
N SER A 173 -6.01 6.38 5.68
CA SER A 173 -5.90 7.22 4.49
C SER A 173 -7.12 8.12 4.26
N LEU A 174 -8.27 7.81 4.89
CA LEU A 174 -9.46 8.66 4.80
C LEU A 174 -9.31 9.97 5.57
N SER A 175 -8.34 10.05 6.49
CA SER A 175 -8.03 11.29 7.21
C SER A 175 -7.20 12.29 6.40
N PHE A 176 -6.62 11.87 5.26
CA PHE A 176 -5.73 12.70 4.46
C PHE A 176 -6.44 13.68 3.53
N SER A 177 -7.72 13.41 3.25
CA SER A 177 -8.55 14.24 2.37
C SER A 177 -10.02 14.11 2.73
N LYS A 178 -10.85 14.96 2.14
CA LYS A 178 -12.31 14.84 2.17
C LYS A 178 -12.81 14.09 0.94
N PRO A 179 -14.00 13.46 0.98
CA PRO A 179 -14.63 12.89 -0.22
C PRO A 179 -14.66 13.90 -1.38
N GLY A 180 -14.23 13.46 -2.56
CA GLY A 180 -14.15 14.29 -3.77
C GLY A 180 -13.03 15.33 -3.82
N GLN A 181 -12.22 15.50 -2.76
CA GLN A 181 -11.12 16.47 -2.75
C GLN A 181 -10.01 16.11 -3.75
N TRP A 182 -9.66 14.83 -3.85
CA TRP A 182 -8.72 14.35 -4.85
C TRP A 182 -9.47 13.80 -6.06
N ILE A 183 -9.18 14.38 -7.22
CA ILE A 183 -9.88 14.05 -8.46
C ILE A 183 -9.44 12.69 -8.98
N THR A 184 -10.42 11.86 -9.35
CA THR A 184 -10.22 10.57 -10.01
C THR A 184 -10.59 10.61 -11.49
N THR A 185 -9.97 9.75 -12.29
CA THR A 185 -10.24 9.61 -13.73
C THR A 185 -11.40 8.65 -14.01
N ASP A 186 -11.58 7.62 -13.17
CA ASP A 186 -12.52 6.52 -13.40
C ASP A 186 -13.41 6.19 -12.19
N GLY A 187 -13.37 7.02 -11.15
CA GLY A 187 -14.03 6.76 -9.88
C GLY A 187 -13.06 6.36 -8.76
N GLN A 188 -11.95 5.71 -9.10
CA GLN A 188 -11.00 5.17 -8.13
C GLN A 188 -9.60 5.76 -8.30
N HIS A 189 -9.01 5.69 -9.50
CA HIS A 189 -7.63 6.10 -9.74
C HIS A 189 -7.51 7.61 -9.82
N PHE A 190 -6.55 8.17 -9.10
CA PHE A 190 -6.36 9.62 -9.05
C PHE A 190 -5.73 10.17 -10.33
N THR A 191 -5.90 11.47 -10.51
CA THR A 191 -4.99 12.28 -11.34
C THR A 191 -3.60 12.33 -10.71
N VAL A 192 -2.59 12.73 -11.49
CA VAL A 192 -1.21 12.91 -11.03
C VAL A 192 -1.12 13.81 -9.78
N ALA A 193 -1.89 14.91 -9.75
CA ALA A 193 -1.95 15.82 -8.61
C ALA A 193 -2.52 15.14 -7.35
N GLY A 194 -3.53 14.29 -7.51
CA GLY A 194 -4.09 13.49 -6.42
C GLY A 194 -3.08 12.47 -5.90
N TYR A 195 -2.37 11.76 -6.78
CA TYR A 195 -1.31 10.83 -6.37
C TYR A 195 -0.14 11.49 -5.67
N LYS A 196 0.29 12.67 -6.13
CA LYS A 196 1.32 13.46 -5.44
C LYS A 196 0.90 13.85 -4.02
N SER A 197 -0.36 14.27 -3.86
CA SER A 197 -0.94 14.61 -2.56
C SER A 197 -1.02 13.39 -1.65
N TRP A 198 -1.47 12.25 -2.19
CA TRP A 198 -1.61 11.01 -1.43
C TRP A 198 -0.26 10.42 -1.01
N GLY A 199 0.70 10.34 -1.93
CA GLY A 199 2.06 9.85 -1.64
C GLY A 199 2.76 10.69 -0.57
N THR A 200 2.58 12.02 -0.62
CA THR A 200 3.09 12.92 0.44
C THR A 200 2.44 12.64 1.79
N ALA A 201 1.11 12.51 1.83
CA ALA A 201 0.39 12.26 3.08
C ALA A 201 0.75 10.89 3.71
N ILE A 202 0.93 9.85 2.89
CA ILE A 202 1.42 8.54 3.36
C ILE A 202 2.83 8.67 3.93
N GLY A 203 3.74 9.32 3.19
CA GLY A 203 5.12 9.52 3.63
C GLY A 203 5.21 10.30 4.95
N ASP A 204 4.40 11.34 5.11
CA ASP A 204 4.31 12.13 6.35
C ASP A 204 3.74 11.30 7.51
N ALA A 205 2.74 10.46 7.26
CA ALA A 205 2.16 9.59 8.27
C ALA A 205 3.17 8.55 8.75
N LEU A 206 3.90 7.92 7.83
CA LEU A 206 4.98 6.98 8.14
C LEU A 206 6.12 7.66 8.92
N GLY A 207 6.52 8.88 8.50
CA GLY A 207 7.56 9.67 9.16
C GLY A 207 7.23 10.08 10.60
N LYS A 208 5.95 10.05 10.99
CA LYS A 208 5.45 10.37 12.34
C LYS A 208 5.23 9.14 13.22
N LEU A 209 5.37 7.93 12.67
CA LEU A 209 5.22 6.72 13.48
C LEU A 209 6.34 6.62 14.52
N PRO A 210 6.06 6.09 15.73
CA PRO A 210 7.10 5.78 16.68
C PRO A 210 8.11 4.80 16.07
N VAL A 211 9.40 4.98 16.37
CA VAL A 211 10.49 4.10 15.92
C VAL A 211 10.17 2.61 16.11
N THR A 212 9.57 2.25 17.25
CA THR A 212 9.19 0.87 17.61
C THR A 212 8.12 0.25 16.71
N ARG A 213 7.41 1.08 15.93
CA ARG A 213 6.41 0.67 14.94
C ARG A 213 6.99 0.50 13.54
N VAL A 214 8.15 1.09 13.27
CA VAL A 214 8.76 1.09 11.94
C VAL A 214 10.04 0.26 11.87
N SER A 215 10.72 0.01 12.99
CA SER A 215 11.93 -0.83 13.03
C SER A 215 11.85 -1.86 14.16
N ALA A 216 12.19 -3.11 13.85
CA ALA A 216 12.40 -4.15 14.87
C ALA A 216 13.73 -3.98 15.61
N ALA A 217 14.73 -3.37 14.97
CA ALA A 217 16.06 -3.13 15.51
C ALA A 217 16.17 -1.82 16.34
N GLY A 218 15.13 -0.98 16.36
CA GLY A 218 15.17 0.37 16.93
C GLY A 218 15.67 1.43 15.94
N ALA A 219 15.94 2.64 16.43
CA ALA A 219 16.44 3.73 15.58
C ALA A 219 17.89 3.41 15.19
N LYS A 220 18.19 3.41 13.89
CA LYS A 220 19.58 3.39 13.42
C LYS A 220 20.18 4.76 13.77
N GLN A 221 21.15 4.77 14.69
CA GLN A 221 21.89 5.98 15.10
C GLN A 221 22.88 6.40 14.03
#